data_AF-B0XC85-F1
#
_entry.id   AF-B0XC85-F1
#
_cell.length_a   1.000
_cell.length_b   1.000
_cell.length_c   1.000
_cell.angle_alpha   90.00
_cell.angle_beta   90.00
_cell.angle_gamma   90.00
#
_symmetry.space_group_name_H-M   'P 1'
#
loop_
_entity.id
_entity.type
_entity.pdbx_description
1 polymer ?
#
loop_
_entity_poly.entity_id
_entity_poly.type
_entity_poly.pdbx_seq_one_letter_code
_entity_poly.pdbx_strand_id
1 'polypeptide(L)'
;MSATVLFGILCGVLTVTSASPDGYLKMFPSVQQSQYDPCYDEDRPRRCVPDFVNAAFGVPIVASSTCGLRGPVEVCDSPELLGPCHQCDDSVPRKRFPASALTDVNNSNNVTCWRSEPFPTPLGINEPPDNVSLTLSLGKKYELTYVSLTFCPGAVKPDSMAIYKSADFGKTWQPFQFYSSQCRRVYGRPNRATITKSNEQEARCTDAHRHMGESTGIQGSRIAFSTLEGRPSASDFDSSPVLQDWVTATDIRIVFHRLQMPQESIEDLLLLGSPQVPPSFRQYKNSLENDSSTIATSSPPTLTHHYAVSDFAVGGRCKCNGHGSKCVTGRDGELACDCKHNTAGRDCERCKPFHFDRPWGRANARESNECKATTDSVRKQLLTSIESSTLPFRITFLPVNPFHVLHRQITSQNSPQGAIFDAAGPSATRRGHSGFRLLQNCRNP
;
A
#
# COMPACT_ATOMS: atom_id res chain seq x y z
N MET A 1 86.04 -22.51 17.07
CA MET A 1 86.83 -22.23 18.29
C MET A 1 86.48 -20.82 18.71
N SER A 2 85.55 -20.68 19.66
CA SER A 2 85.80 -20.15 21.03
C SER A 2 86.28 -18.71 21.04
N ALA A 3 85.76 -17.75 21.82
CA ALA A 3 84.71 -17.68 22.85
C ALA A 3 84.46 -16.16 23.06
N THR A 4 83.24 -15.64 23.25
CA THR A 4 82.57 -15.40 24.56
C THR A 4 83.51 -14.79 25.61
N VAL A 5 83.31 -13.56 26.13
CA VAL A 5 82.46 -13.19 27.29
C VAL A 5 82.48 -11.65 27.39
N LEU A 6 81.34 -10.94 27.25
CA LEU A 6 80.38 -10.50 28.29
C LEU A 6 80.93 -9.52 29.36
N PHE A 7 80.37 -8.31 29.42
CA PHE A 7 79.67 -7.76 30.61
C PHE A 7 78.95 -6.45 30.23
N GLY A 8 77.61 -6.42 30.41
CA GLY A 8 76.78 -5.20 30.39
C GLY A 8 76.89 -4.44 31.72
N ILE A 9 76.10 -3.42 32.08
CA ILE A 9 74.79 -2.89 31.67
C ILE A 9 74.76 -1.44 32.20
N LEU A 10 74.17 -0.45 31.51
CA LEU A 10 73.13 0.41 32.11
C LEU A 10 72.33 1.21 31.08
N CYS A 11 71.01 1.15 31.27
CA CYS A 11 69.93 1.64 30.43
C CYS A 11 69.87 3.16 30.26
N GLY A 12 69.52 3.59 29.04
CA GLY A 12 68.85 4.87 28.78
C GLY A 12 67.69 4.62 27.82
N VAL A 13 66.47 4.62 28.33
CA VAL A 13 65.23 4.47 27.54
C VAL A 13 64.87 5.83 26.95
N LEU A 14 64.96 5.97 25.63
CA LEU A 14 64.34 7.07 24.88
C LEU A 14 63.31 6.46 23.92
N THR A 15 62.04 6.63 24.27
CA THR A 15 60.88 6.30 23.42
C THR A 15 60.72 7.38 22.35
N VAL A 16 60.96 7.03 21.09
CA VAL A 16 60.64 7.86 19.92
C VAL A 16 59.25 7.46 19.43
N THR A 17 58.26 8.32 19.63
CA THR A 17 56.90 8.16 19.08
C THR A 17 56.87 8.68 17.65
N SER A 18 56.46 7.83 16.71
CA SER A 18 56.24 8.14 15.29
C SER A 18 55.05 9.07 15.10
N ALA A 19 55.27 10.17 14.37
CA ALA A 19 54.25 11.13 13.95
C ALA A 19 53.40 10.59 12.78
N SER A 20 52.08 10.72 12.87
CA SER A 20 51.13 10.53 11.76
C SER A 20 50.72 11.90 11.18
N PRO A 21 50.52 12.04 9.86
CA PRO A 21 50.23 13.31 9.22
C PRO A 21 48.72 13.47 9.00
N ASP A 22 47.98 14.01 9.97
CA ASP A 22 46.58 14.41 9.77
C ASP A 22 46.32 15.74 10.47
N GLY A 23 46.75 16.82 9.81
CA GLY A 23 46.78 18.16 10.38
C GLY A 23 46.30 19.25 9.43
N TYR A 24 45.33 18.99 8.56
CA TYR A 24 44.68 20.03 7.76
C TYR A 24 43.24 19.63 7.45
N LEU A 25 42.32 19.86 8.40
CA LEU A 25 40.87 20.10 8.21
C LEU A 25 40.13 20.05 9.57
N LYS A 26 40.46 20.96 10.49
CA LYS A 26 39.61 21.26 11.65
C LYS A 26 39.59 22.76 11.90
N MET A 27 38.81 23.47 11.08
CA MET A 27 38.40 24.84 11.40
C MET A 27 36.96 25.08 10.94
N PHE A 28 36.04 24.34 11.55
CA PHE A 28 34.69 24.84 11.81
C PHE A 28 34.48 24.69 13.32
N PRO A 29 34.19 25.76 14.07
CA PRO A 29 33.72 25.58 15.43
C PRO A 29 32.43 24.77 15.34
N SER A 30 32.45 23.58 15.94
CA SER A 30 31.24 22.86 16.27
C SER A 30 30.34 23.81 17.04
N VAL A 31 29.34 24.40 16.36
CA VAL A 31 28.18 24.96 17.04
C VAL A 31 27.71 23.83 17.94
N GLN A 32 27.88 24.05 19.23
CA GLN A 32 27.31 23.24 20.28
C GLN A 32 25.82 23.17 19.95
N GLN A 33 25.37 22.08 19.31
CA GLN A 33 23.96 21.84 19.05
C GLN A 33 23.33 21.70 20.43
N SER A 34 22.91 22.83 21.00
CA SER A 34 21.77 22.84 21.91
C SER A 34 20.72 21.96 21.24
N GLN A 35 20.28 20.91 21.93
CA GLN A 35 19.32 19.94 21.41
C GLN A 35 18.07 20.68 20.89
N TYR A 36 18.07 21.05 19.61
CA TYR A 36 16.94 21.71 18.98
C TYR A 36 15.90 20.64 18.73
N ASP A 37 14.91 20.56 19.61
CA ASP A 37 13.75 19.69 19.42
C ASP A 37 12.73 20.45 18.57
N PRO A 38 12.47 20.04 17.31
CA PRO A 38 11.55 20.75 16.42
C PRO A 38 10.09 20.71 16.91
N CYS A 39 9.78 19.94 17.96
CA CYS A 39 8.48 19.94 18.63
C CYS A 39 8.27 21.10 19.61
N TYR A 40 9.31 21.88 19.92
CA TYR A 40 9.22 23.01 20.85
C TYR A 40 9.83 24.28 20.23
N ASP A 41 9.19 25.42 20.50
CA ASP A 41 9.67 26.76 20.17
C ASP A 41 9.78 27.55 21.47
N GLU A 42 11.01 27.78 21.96
CA GLU A 42 11.25 28.41 23.27
C GLU A 42 10.39 27.76 24.39
N ASP A 43 10.44 26.42 24.47
CA ASP A 43 9.63 25.56 25.36
C ASP A 43 8.12 25.53 25.11
N ARG A 44 7.58 26.31 24.17
CA ARG A 44 6.18 26.21 23.76
C ARG A 44 5.98 25.05 22.80
N PRO A 45 5.05 24.12 23.07
CA PRO A 45 4.81 22.98 22.21
C PRO A 45 4.22 23.43 20.86
N ARG A 46 4.77 22.93 19.77
CA ARG A 46 4.29 23.18 18.40
C ARG A 46 4.22 21.86 17.64
N ARG A 47 3.40 21.78 16.60
CA ARG A 47 3.33 20.59 15.74
C ARG A 47 4.71 20.24 15.18
N CYS A 48 5.05 18.96 15.26
CA CYS A 48 6.25 18.39 14.64
C CYS A 48 5.89 17.08 13.94
N VAL A 49 6.45 16.86 12.75
CA VAL A 49 6.22 15.65 11.95
C VAL A 49 7.56 15.05 11.55
N PRO A 50 7.64 13.72 11.35
CA PRO A 50 8.87 13.10 10.87
C PRO A 50 9.20 13.52 9.45
N ASP A 51 10.47 13.37 9.09
CA ASP A 51 10.95 13.63 7.74
C ASP A 51 10.22 12.77 6.69
N PHE A 52 10.18 13.30 5.47
CA PHE A 52 9.63 12.60 4.31
C PHE A 52 10.65 11.59 3.79
N VAL A 53 10.22 10.34 3.58
CA VAL A 53 11.10 9.24 3.16
C VAL A 53 10.42 8.36 2.11
N ASN A 54 11.23 7.62 1.35
CA ASN A 54 10.74 6.42 0.66
C ASN A 54 10.67 5.27 1.67
N ALA A 55 9.46 5.00 2.18
CA ALA A 55 9.22 3.97 3.19
C ALA A 55 9.42 2.54 2.67
N ALA A 56 9.53 2.34 1.34
CA ALA A 56 9.83 1.04 0.74
C ALA A 56 11.32 0.71 0.71
N PHE A 57 12.20 1.70 0.79
CA PHE A 57 13.64 1.52 0.59
C PHE A 57 14.24 0.53 1.62
N GLY A 58 14.91 -0.50 1.12
CA GLY A 58 15.52 -1.58 1.92
C GLY A 58 14.53 -2.52 2.60
N VAL A 59 13.22 -2.33 2.43
CA VAL A 59 12.19 -3.19 3.02
C VAL A 59 11.99 -4.42 2.14
N PRO A 60 12.01 -5.64 2.71
CA PRO A 60 11.76 -6.85 1.94
C PRO A 60 10.33 -6.85 1.41
N ILE A 61 10.19 -7.19 0.14
CA ILE A 61 8.90 -7.26 -0.55
C ILE A 61 8.61 -8.69 -0.97
N VAL A 62 7.35 -9.10 -0.82
CA VAL A 62 6.89 -10.44 -1.17
C VAL A 62 6.20 -10.38 -2.54
N ALA A 63 6.79 -11.04 -3.53
CA ALA A 63 6.20 -11.23 -4.85
C ALA A 63 5.52 -12.60 -4.96
N SER A 64 4.33 -12.67 -5.56
CA SER A 64 3.63 -13.95 -5.77
C SER A 64 4.22 -14.79 -6.90
N SER A 65 4.99 -14.18 -7.80
CA SER A 65 5.68 -14.81 -8.92
C SER A 65 7.06 -14.18 -9.07
N THR A 66 8.08 -14.98 -9.38
CA THR A 66 9.44 -14.52 -9.68
C THR A 66 10.06 -15.56 -10.60
N CYS A 67 10.62 -15.15 -11.73
CA CYS A 67 11.17 -16.08 -12.70
C CYS A 67 12.38 -16.85 -12.15
N GLY A 68 12.64 -18.03 -12.69
CA GLY A 68 13.89 -18.77 -12.42
C GLY A 68 13.87 -19.62 -11.14
N LEU A 69 12.78 -19.59 -10.36
CA LEU A 69 12.65 -20.36 -9.11
C LEU A 69 12.46 -21.86 -9.35
N ARG A 70 11.87 -22.25 -10.48
CA ARG A 70 11.60 -23.66 -10.84
C ARG A 70 12.56 -24.23 -11.88
N GLY A 71 13.58 -23.46 -12.25
CA GLY A 71 14.54 -23.77 -13.30
C GLY A 71 14.73 -22.59 -14.27
N PRO A 72 15.69 -22.68 -15.20
CA PRO A 72 15.95 -21.60 -16.15
C PRO A 72 14.77 -21.37 -17.09
N VAL A 73 14.35 -20.12 -17.24
CA VAL A 73 13.23 -19.70 -18.12
C VAL A 73 13.65 -18.51 -18.98
N GLU A 74 13.17 -18.43 -20.21
CA GLU A 74 13.41 -17.28 -21.10
C GLU A 74 12.29 -16.24 -20.95
N VAL A 75 12.67 -14.97 -20.78
CA VAL A 75 11.75 -13.83 -20.64
C VAL A 75 12.16 -12.71 -21.60
N CYS A 76 11.22 -12.21 -22.40
CA CYS A 76 11.48 -11.20 -23.44
C CYS A 76 10.68 -9.93 -23.16
N ASP A 77 11.35 -8.79 -22.94
CA ASP A 77 10.69 -7.58 -22.41
C ASP A 77 9.72 -6.92 -23.43
N SER A 78 9.75 -7.34 -24.70
CA SER A 78 8.79 -6.92 -25.75
C SER A 78 8.03 -8.12 -26.35
N PRO A 79 6.70 -8.02 -26.52
CA PRO A 79 5.88 -9.05 -27.16
C PRO A 79 6.13 -9.22 -28.66
N GLU A 80 6.80 -8.27 -29.33
CA GLU A 80 7.05 -8.30 -30.77
C GLU A 80 8.31 -9.11 -31.16
N LEU A 81 8.87 -9.94 -30.27
CA LEU A 81 10.03 -10.83 -30.51
C LEU A 81 11.32 -10.13 -31.00
N LEU A 82 11.33 -8.81 -31.18
CA LEU A 82 12.49 -7.98 -31.52
C LEU A 82 13.19 -7.36 -30.29
N GLY A 83 12.67 -7.59 -29.08
CA GLY A 83 13.27 -7.12 -27.84
C GLY A 83 14.39 -8.03 -27.31
N PRO A 84 15.26 -7.54 -26.41
CA PRO A 84 16.25 -8.39 -25.76
C PRO A 84 15.55 -9.45 -24.90
N CYS A 85 15.79 -10.72 -25.20
CA CYS A 85 15.40 -11.83 -24.35
C CYS A 85 16.50 -12.12 -23.33
N HIS A 86 16.08 -12.44 -22.11
CA HIS A 86 16.96 -12.74 -21.00
C HIS A 86 16.68 -14.16 -20.51
N GLN A 87 17.74 -14.92 -20.24
CA GLN A 87 17.61 -16.18 -19.52
C GLN A 87 17.56 -15.88 -18.02
N CYS A 88 16.42 -16.16 -17.39
CA CYS A 88 16.20 -16.01 -15.97
C CYS A 88 16.47 -17.33 -15.24
N ASP A 89 17.38 -17.30 -14.27
CA ASP A 89 17.76 -18.44 -13.45
C ASP A 89 18.15 -17.95 -12.05
N ASP A 90 17.37 -18.32 -11.03
CA ASP A 90 17.59 -17.86 -9.65
C ASP A 90 18.87 -18.45 -9.04
N SER A 91 19.34 -19.59 -9.55
CA SER A 91 20.58 -20.23 -9.09
C SER A 91 21.85 -19.48 -9.51
N VAL A 92 21.76 -18.64 -10.54
CA VAL A 92 22.90 -17.89 -11.11
C VAL A 92 22.79 -16.41 -10.72
N PRO A 93 23.70 -15.87 -9.88
CA PRO A 93 23.59 -14.49 -9.37
C PRO A 93 23.52 -13.36 -10.41
N ARG A 94 24.03 -13.58 -11.63
CA ARG A 94 23.96 -12.60 -12.74
C ARG A 94 22.68 -12.70 -13.58
N LYS A 95 21.91 -13.78 -13.43
CA LYS A 95 20.70 -14.08 -14.20
C LYS A 95 19.44 -14.14 -13.33
N ARG A 96 19.56 -13.87 -12.04
CA ARG A 96 18.43 -13.74 -11.11
C ARG A 96 17.80 -12.36 -11.20
N PHE A 97 16.48 -12.30 -11.08
CA PHE A 97 15.69 -11.06 -11.04
C PHE A 97 14.80 -11.04 -9.79
N PRO A 98 15.40 -11.01 -8.59
CA PRO A 98 14.68 -11.22 -7.32
C PRO A 98 13.81 -10.01 -6.95
N ALA A 99 12.82 -10.25 -6.11
CA ALA A 99 11.93 -9.19 -5.60
C ALA A 99 12.68 -8.12 -4.78
N SER A 100 13.86 -8.44 -4.22
CA SER A 100 14.70 -7.46 -3.51
C SER A 100 15.21 -6.32 -4.40
N ALA A 101 15.23 -6.49 -5.72
CA ALA A 101 15.57 -5.44 -6.69
C ALA A 101 14.48 -4.36 -6.83
N LEU A 102 13.34 -4.50 -6.16
CA LEU A 102 12.28 -3.49 -6.19
C LEU A 102 12.52 -2.38 -5.18
N THR A 103 13.32 -2.63 -4.15
CA THR A 103 13.49 -1.72 -3.00
C THR A 103 14.96 -1.42 -2.70
N ASP A 104 15.86 -1.78 -3.60
CA ASP A 104 17.28 -1.49 -3.50
C ASP A 104 17.62 -0.05 -3.94
N VAL A 105 18.91 0.25 -4.07
CA VAL A 105 19.36 1.56 -4.55
C VAL A 105 19.15 1.62 -6.06
N ASN A 106 18.11 2.33 -6.48
CA ASN A 106 17.84 2.56 -7.89
C ASN A 106 18.88 3.51 -8.52
N ASN A 107 19.72 2.98 -9.41
CA ASN A 107 20.70 3.74 -10.19
C ASN A 107 20.35 3.69 -11.67
N SER A 108 20.08 4.84 -12.30
CA SER A 108 19.70 4.92 -13.71
C SER A 108 20.75 4.35 -14.68
N ASN A 109 22.02 4.30 -14.29
CA ASN A 109 23.10 3.72 -15.11
C ASN A 109 23.23 2.20 -14.95
N ASN A 110 22.73 1.63 -13.85
CA ASN A 110 22.80 0.20 -13.55
C ASN A 110 21.50 -0.24 -12.90
N VAL A 111 20.48 -0.38 -13.74
CA VAL A 111 19.11 -0.68 -13.29
C VAL A 111 19.00 -2.16 -12.94
N THR A 112 18.68 -2.42 -11.68
CA THR A 112 18.26 -3.75 -11.20
C THR A 112 16.77 -3.91 -11.46
N CYS A 113 16.33 -5.16 -11.65
CA CYS A 113 14.98 -5.47 -12.07
C CYS A 113 14.48 -6.74 -11.39
N TRP A 114 13.24 -6.71 -10.94
CA TRP A 114 12.45 -7.90 -10.68
C TRP A 114 11.66 -8.29 -11.92
N ARG A 115 11.54 -9.59 -12.19
CA ARG A 115 10.73 -10.14 -13.27
C ARG A 115 9.85 -11.29 -12.78
N SER A 116 8.59 -11.32 -13.21
CA SER A 116 7.69 -12.44 -12.95
C SER A 116 8.04 -13.65 -13.83
N GLU A 117 7.51 -14.82 -13.49
CA GLU A 117 7.42 -15.95 -14.44
C GLU A 117 6.67 -15.52 -15.72
N PRO A 118 6.96 -16.15 -16.88
CA PRO A 118 6.20 -15.92 -18.10
C PRO A 118 4.80 -16.55 -18.01
N PHE A 119 3.81 -15.80 -18.46
CA PHE A 119 2.40 -16.19 -18.54
C PHE A 119 1.98 -16.34 -20.00
N PRO A 120 1.09 -17.27 -20.35
CA PRO A 120 0.51 -17.33 -21.69
C PRO A 120 -0.25 -16.04 -22.01
N THR A 121 -0.04 -15.48 -23.19
CA THR A 121 -0.78 -14.30 -23.63
C THR A 121 -2.25 -14.67 -23.80
N PRO A 122 -3.17 -13.93 -23.18
CA PRO A 122 -4.57 -14.31 -23.22
C PRO A 122 -5.16 -14.17 -24.62
N LEU A 123 -5.74 -15.24 -25.14
CA LEU A 123 -6.31 -15.29 -26.49
C LEU A 123 -7.73 -14.72 -26.54
N GLY A 124 -8.36 -14.51 -25.39
CA GLY A 124 -9.71 -13.99 -25.29
C GLY A 124 -9.97 -13.18 -24.02
N ILE A 125 -10.99 -12.33 -24.07
CA ILE A 125 -11.35 -11.42 -22.97
C ILE A 125 -11.88 -12.15 -21.73
N ASN A 126 -12.39 -13.37 -21.89
CA ASN A 126 -12.95 -14.20 -20.82
C ASN A 126 -11.88 -15.04 -20.11
N GLU A 127 -10.63 -15.03 -20.57
CA GLU A 127 -9.56 -15.73 -19.88
C GLU A 127 -9.28 -15.12 -18.50
N PRO A 128 -8.87 -15.94 -17.51
CA PRO A 128 -8.59 -15.44 -16.18
C PRO A 128 -7.45 -14.40 -16.17
N PRO A 129 -7.48 -13.42 -15.25
CA PRO A 129 -6.37 -12.47 -15.07
C PRO A 129 -5.13 -13.15 -14.45
N ASP A 130 -3.95 -12.59 -14.70
CA ASP A 130 -2.66 -13.16 -14.22
C ASP A 130 -2.51 -13.09 -12.70
N ASN A 131 -3.10 -12.06 -12.07
CA ASN A 131 -3.10 -11.83 -10.63
C ASN A 131 -1.72 -11.89 -9.96
N VAL A 132 -0.68 -11.36 -10.62
CA VAL A 132 0.66 -11.24 -10.04
C VAL A 132 0.66 -10.11 -9.02
N SER A 133 1.10 -10.38 -7.80
CA SER A 133 1.05 -9.40 -6.72
C SER A 133 2.40 -9.12 -6.09
N LEU A 134 2.60 -7.86 -5.69
CA LEU A 134 3.74 -7.37 -4.92
C LEU A 134 3.21 -6.81 -3.61
N THR A 135 3.60 -7.40 -2.48
CA THR A 135 3.13 -6.99 -1.15
C THR A 135 4.28 -6.48 -0.30
N LEU A 136 4.18 -5.22 0.14
CA LEU A 136 5.14 -4.52 0.96
C LEU A 136 4.55 -4.21 2.33
N SER A 137 5.21 -4.67 3.39
CA SER A 137 4.82 -4.43 4.78
C SER A 137 5.74 -3.40 5.43
N LEU A 138 5.21 -2.23 5.79
CA LEU A 138 6.00 -1.12 6.33
C LEU A 138 6.31 -1.27 7.82
N GLY A 139 5.64 -2.21 8.51
CA GLY A 139 5.83 -2.49 9.95
C GLY A 139 5.31 -1.41 10.90
N LYS A 140 4.80 -0.28 10.37
CA LYS A 140 4.28 0.87 11.11
C LYS A 140 3.29 1.64 10.23
N LYS A 141 2.38 2.41 10.83
CA LYS A 141 1.50 3.33 10.07
C LYS A 141 2.31 4.50 9.51
N TYR A 142 2.11 4.76 8.22
CA TYR A 142 2.61 5.91 7.49
C TYR A 142 1.44 6.75 6.95
N GLU A 143 1.68 8.05 6.80
CA GLU A 143 0.84 8.95 6.01
C GLU A 143 1.48 9.06 4.62
N LEU A 144 0.85 8.40 3.64
CA LEU A 144 1.38 8.26 2.30
C LEU A 144 1.03 9.45 1.41
N THR A 145 2.03 9.96 0.71
CA THR A 145 1.87 11.00 -0.31
C THR A 145 1.76 10.40 -1.69
N TYR A 146 2.59 9.39 -2.00
CA TYR A 146 2.52 8.70 -3.28
C TYR A 146 2.94 7.23 -3.19
N VAL A 147 2.50 6.44 -4.17
CA VAL A 147 3.02 5.12 -4.50
C VAL A 147 3.45 5.15 -5.96
N SER A 148 4.65 4.69 -6.28
CA SER A 148 5.11 4.65 -7.66
C SER A 148 5.90 3.41 -8.00
N LEU A 149 5.68 2.95 -9.23
CA LEU A 149 6.39 1.84 -9.84
C LEU A 149 7.14 2.37 -11.07
N THR A 150 8.41 2.06 -11.15
CA THR A 150 9.22 2.27 -12.36
C THR A 150 9.43 0.91 -13.01
N PHE A 151 9.10 0.81 -14.29
CA PHE A 151 9.23 -0.41 -15.08
C PHE A 151 10.63 -0.52 -15.67
N CYS A 152 11.05 -1.76 -15.93
CA CYS A 152 12.37 -2.03 -16.50
C CYS A 152 12.54 -1.38 -17.88
N PRO A 153 13.78 -1.02 -18.28
CA PRO A 153 14.03 -0.50 -19.62
C PRO A 153 13.52 -1.47 -20.69
N GLY A 154 12.70 -0.98 -21.63
CA GLY A 154 12.11 -1.81 -22.68
C GLY A 154 10.87 -2.61 -22.27
N ALA A 155 10.54 -2.69 -20.98
CA ALA A 155 9.35 -3.38 -20.50
C ALA A 155 8.08 -2.54 -20.72
N VAL A 156 7.00 -3.23 -21.07
CA VAL A 156 5.68 -2.61 -21.28
C VAL A 156 4.96 -2.43 -19.95
N LYS A 157 4.28 -1.29 -19.78
CA LYS A 157 3.41 -1.03 -18.62
C LYS A 157 2.15 -1.91 -18.71
N PRO A 158 1.66 -2.44 -17.58
CA PRO A 158 0.43 -3.21 -17.56
C PRO A 158 -0.76 -2.36 -17.97
N ASP A 159 -1.62 -2.90 -18.83
CA ASP A 159 -2.91 -2.28 -19.12
C ASP A 159 -3.76 -2.18 -17.87
N SER A 160 -3.91 -3.29 -17.14
CA SER A 160 -4.82 -3.38 -15.99
C SER A 160 -4.08 -3.79 -14.72
N MET A 161 -4.05 -2.88 -13.75
CA MET A 161 -3.46 -3.09 -12.43
C MET A 161 -4.26 -2.38 -11.33
N ALA A 162 -4.10 -2.83 -10.09
CA ALA A 162 -4.74 -2.24 -8.92
C ALA A 162 -3.73 -2.06 -7.79
N ILE A 163 -3.89 -0.98 -7.03
CA ILE A 163 -3.15 -0.68 -5.81
C ILE A 163 -4.14 -0.84 -4.66
N TYR A 164 -3.77 -1.66 -3.68
CA TYR A 164 -4.48 -1.85 -2.43
C TYR A 164 -3.61 -1.39 -1.26
N LYS A 165 -4.25 -0.98 -0.18
CA LYS A 165 -3.59 -0.70 1.10
C LYS A 165 -4.25 -1.45 2.24
N SER A 166 -3.48 -1.69 3.30
CA SER A 166 -3.99 -2.08 4.62
C SER A 166 -3.67 -0.95 5.61
N ALA A 167 -4.53 -0.76 6.60
CA ALA A 167 -4.30 0.13 7.75
C ALA A 167 -4.19 -0.64 9.08
N ASP A 168 -4.22 -1.97 9.02
CA ASP A 168 -4.34 -2.88 10.15
C ASP A 168 -3.34 -4.06 10.07
N PHE A 169 -2.17 -3.81 9.49
CA PHE A 169 -1.05 -4.74 9.38
C PHE A 169 -1.37 -5.99 8.54
N GLY A 170 -1.98 -5.78 7.39
CA GLY A 170 -2.25 -6.81 6.37
C GLY A 170 -3.50 -7.65 6.61
N LYS A 171 -4.29 -7.37 7.66
CA LYS A 171 -5.52 -8.12 8.00
C LYS A 171 -6.66 -7.83 7.03
N THR A 172 -6.89 -6.55 6.73
CA THR A 172 -7.88 -6.12 5.75
C THR A 172 -7.21 -5.30 4.65
N TRP A 173 -7.79 -5.40 3.44
CA TRP A 173 -7.28 -4.76 2.24
C TRP A 173 -8.37 -3.91 1.63
N GLN A 174 -8.09 -2.62 1.45
CA GLN A 174 -8.99 -1.67 0.81
C GLN A 174 -8.38 -1.19 -0.51
N PRO A 175 -9.21 -0.98 -1.55
CA PRO A 175 -8.73 -0.46 -2.83
C PRO A 175 -8.21 0.97 -2.67
N PHE A 176 -7.09 1.27 -3.30
CA PHE A 176 -6.43 2.56 -3.22
C PHE A 176 -6.47 3.30 -4.57
N GLN A 177 -6.16 2.60 -5.66
CA GLN A 177 -6.18 3.14 -7.03
C GLN A 177 -6.33 1.99 -8.04
N PHE A 178 -7.05 2.24 -9.14
CA PHE A 178 -7.15 1.33 -10.28
C PHE A 178 -6.60 1.97 -11.55
N TYR A 179 -5.94 1.17 -12.37
CA TYR A 179 -5.48 1.54 -13.71
C TYR A 179 -6.00 0.51 -14.70
N SER A 180 -6.68 0.94 -15.76
CA SER A 180 -7.18 0.06 -16.84
C SER A 180 -7.62 0.90 -18.04
N SER A 181 -7.42 0.40 -19.27
CA SER A 181 -8.07 0.99 -20.44
C SER A 181 -9.59 0.78 -20.46
N GLN A 182 -10.06 -0.29 -19.82
CA GLN A 182 -11.47 -0.71 -19.81
C GLN A 182 -12.01 -0.76 -18.37
N CYS A 183 -11.83 0.32 -17.61
CA CYS A 183 -12.24 0.47 -16.19
C CYS A 183 -13.63 -0.10 -15.87
N ARG A 184 -14.61 0.15 -16.74
CA ARG A 184 -15.99 -0.30 -16.53
C ARG A 184 -16.15 -1.82 -16.69
N ARG A 185 -15.44 -2.43 -17.63
CA ARG A 185 -15.50 -3.87 -17.89
C ARG A 185 -14.64 -4.66 -16.88
N VAL A 186 -13.45 -4.16 -16.56
CA VAL A 186 -12.50 -4.87 -15.69
C VAL A 186 -12.84 -4.69 -14.21
N TYR A 187 -13.17 -3.48 -13.77
CA TYR A 187 -13.38 -3.16 -12.35
C TYR A 187 -14.81 -2.68 -12.02
N GLY A 188 -15.72 -2.62 -12.99
CA GLY A 188 -17.07 -2.09 -12.78
C GLY A 188 -17.11 -0.57 -12.54
N ARG A 189 -15.98 0.14 -12.66
CA ARG A 189 -15.83 1.54 -12.27
C ARG A 189 -15.86 2.50 -13.46
N PRO A 190 -16.41 3.72 -13.33
CA PRO A 190 -16.28 4.74 -14.35
C PRO A 190 -14.82 5.18 -14.53
N ASN A 191 -14.43 5.48 -15.77
CA ASN A 191 -13.10 6.02 -16.07
C ASN A 191 -13.01 7.48 -15.63
N ARG A 192 -11.95 7.86 -14.90
CA ARG A 192 -11.68 9.23 -14.40
C ARG A 192 -12.84 9.85 -13.63
N ALA A 193 -13.47 9.06 -12.76
CA ALA A 193 -14.57 9.53 -11.91
C ALA A 193 -14.15 10.71 -11.01
N THR A 194 -14.92 11.79 -11.02
CA THR A 194 -14.70 12.93 -10.12
C THR A 194 -15.01 12.53 -8.68
N ILE A 195 -14.17 12.97 -7.73
CA ILE A 195 -14.40 12.77 -6.29
C ILE A 195 -15.03 14.05 -5.76
N THR A 196 -16.11 13.89 -5.03
CA THR A 196 -16.80 14.95 -4.31
C THR A 196 -16.44 14.86 -2.83
N LYS A 197 -16.86 15.86 -2.04
CA LYS A 197 -16.66 15.85 -0.58
C LYS A 197 -17.33 14.66 0.13
N SER A 198 -18.32 14.01 -0.47
CA SER A 198 -19.03 12.89 0.15
C SER A 198 -18.34 11.54 -0.05
N ASN A 199 -17.46 11.39 -1.05
CA ASN A 199 -16.78 10.13 -1.37
C ASN A 199 -15.25 10.29 -1.44
N GLU A 200 -14.68 11.11 -0.55
CA GLU A 200 -13.24 11.40 -0.49
C GLU A 200 -12.34 10.21 -0.13
N GLN A 201 -12.90 9.03 0.15
CA GLN A 201 -12.15 7.78 0.34
C GLN A 201 -12.39 6.78 -0.78
N GLU A 202 -13.04 7.19 -1.87
CA GLU A 202 -13.26 6.30 -3.01
C GLU A 202 -11.98 6.14 -3.85
N ALA A 203 -11.71 4.90 -4.26
CA ALA A 203 -10.66 4.55 -5.21
C ALA A 203 -11.13 4.77 -6.65
N ARG A 204 -10.39 5.60 -7.38
CA ARG A 204 -10.67 5.91 -8.80
C ARG A 204 -10.11 4.84 -9.72
N CYS A 205 -10.66 4.79 -10.94
CA CYS A 205 -10.04 4.09 -12.07
C CYS A 205 -9.65 5.08 -13.17
N THR A 206 -8.47 4.93 -13.76
CA THR A 206 -8.00 5.76 -14.87
C THR A 206 -7.18 4.98 -15.89
N ASP A 207 -7.19 5.43 -17.14
CA ASP A 207 -6.32 4.98 -18.24
C ASP A 207 -5.12 5.92 -18.47
N ALA A 208 -4.85 6.87 -17.55
CA ALA A 208 -3.79 7.88 -17.71
C ALA A 208 -2.38 7.30 -17.86
N HIS A 209 -2.13 6.10 -17.34
CA HIS A 209 -0.84 5.42 -17.47
C HIS A 209 -0.51 5.03 -18.92
N ARG A 210 -1.50 4.97 -19.82
CA ARG A 210 -1.32 4.66 -21.25
C ARG A 210 -0.98 5.89 -22.10
N HIS A 211 -1.57 7.04 -21.77
CA HIS A 211 -1.53 8.26 -22.60
C HIS A 211 -0.35 9.19 -22.34
N MET A 212 0.55 8.85 -21.41
CA MET A 212 1.88 9.48 -21.28
C MET A 212 2.83 9.01 -22.42
N GLY A 213 2.28 8.79 -23.62
CA GLY A 213 2.91 8.13 -24.77
C GLY A 213 3.64 9.07 -25.75
N GLU A 214 3.70 10.37 -25.48
CA GLU A 214 4.53 11.30 -26.26
C GLU A 214 5.86 11.66 -25.57
N SER A 215 6.11 11.14 -24.36
CA SER A 215 7.38 11.33 -23.67
C SER A 215 8.33 10.17 -23.95
N THR A 216 9.24 10.37 -24.90
CA THR A 216 10.42 9.51 -25.09
C THR A 216 11.27 9.53 -23.80
N GLY A 217 11.61 8.35 -23.24
CA GLY A 217 12.54 8.20 -22.10
C GLY A 217 11.92 7.71 -20.77
N ILE A 218 12.64 7.93 -19.66
CA ILE A 218 12.38 7.38 -18.30
C ILE A 218 10.98 7.71 -17.75
N GLN A 219 10.35 8.80 -18.20
CA GLN A 219 8.98 9.15 -17.79
C GLN A 219 7.92 8.25 -18.45
N GLY A 220 8.23 7.64 -19.59
CA GLY A 220 7.35 6.68 -20.27
C GLY A 220 7.20 5.36 -19.51
N SER A 221 8.14 5.00 -18.63
CA SER A 221 8.17 3.74 -17.88
C SER A 221 7.74 3.86 -16.42
N ARG A 222 7.13 4.97 -15.98
CA ARG A 222 6.70 5.13 -14.58
C ARG A 222 5.18 5.22 -14.45
N ILE A 223 4.63 4.55 -13.44
CA ILE A 223 3.27 4.74 -12.95
C ILE A 223 3.37 5.33 -11.55
N ALA A 224 2.77 6.51 -11.35
CA ALA A 224 2.71 7.17 -10.06
C ALA A 224 1.27 7.44 -9.66
N PHE A 225 0.96 7.11 -8.42
CA PHE A 225 -0.31 7.38 -7.77
C PHE A 225 -0.08 8.39 -6.66
N SER A 226 -0.71 9.56 -6.75
CA SER A 226 -0.73 10.58 -5.70
C SER A 226 -2.01 10.44 -4.87
N THR A 227 -1.86 10.27 -3.56
CA THR A 227 -2.98 9.88 -2.68
C THR A 227 -4.07 10.96 -2.56
N LEU A 228 -3.66 12.23 -2.60
CA LEU A 228 -4.53 13.41 -2.44
C LEU A 228 -5.00 14.02 -3.77
N GLU A 229 -4.57 13.47 -4.91
CA GLU A 229 -4.86 14.06 -6.22
C GLU A 229 -6.37 14.10 -6.53
N GLY A 230 -6.85 15.29 -6.87
CA GLY A 230 -8.25 15.56 -7.19
C GLY A 230 -9.22 15.30 -6.04
N ARG A 231 -8.76 15.30 -4.77
CA ARG A 231 -9.63 15.24 -3.59
C ARG A 231 -9.90 16.66 -3.07
N PRO A 232 -11.17 17.10 -2.95
CA PRO A 232 -11.51 18.50 -2.63
C PRO A 232 -10.91 19.05 -1.33
N SER A 233 -10.81 18.24 -0.26
CA SER A 233 -10.29 18.67 1.04
C SER A 233 -8.75 18.60 1.15
N ALA A 234 -8.04 18.31 0.05
CA ALA A 234 -6.59 18.16 0.07
C ALA A 234 -5.85 19.44 0.52
N SER A 235 -6.37 20.62 0.18
CA SER A 235 -5.81 21.90 0.62
C SER A 235 -5.96 22.15 2.13
N ASP A 236 -6.92 21.48 2.78
CA ASP A 236 -7.18 21.56 4.21
C ASP A 236 -6.99 20.18 4.88
N PHE A 237 -5.93 19.48 4.49
CA PHE A 237 -5.62 18.13 4.96
C PHE A 237 -5.47 18.05 6.49
N ASP A 238 -4.89 19.08 7.12
CA ASP A 238 -4.67 19.11 8.56
C ASP A 238 -5.97 19.10 9.37
N SER A 239 -7.10 19.57 8.79
CA SER A 239 -8.42 19.57 9.44
C SER A 239 -9.31 18.39 9.02
N SER A 240 -8.98 17.70 7.91
CA SER A 240 -9.81 16.63 7.34
C SER A 240 -9.45 15.25 7.91
N PRO A 241 -10.20 14.70 8.90
CA PRO A 241 -9.95 13.36 9.41
C PRO A 241 -10.16 12.28 8.33
N VAL A 242 -11.05 12.53 7.38
CA VAL A 242 -11.35 11.64 6.25
C VAL A 242 -10.12 11.40 5.38
N LEU A 243 -9.40 12.47 5.03
CA LEU A 243 -8.18 12.36 4.22
C LEU A 243 -6.99 11.87 5.03
N GLN A 244 -6.90 12.22 6.32
CA GLN A 244 -5.86 11.70 7.22
C GLN A 244 -5.95 10.16 7.34
N ASP A 245 -7.16 9.62 7.42
CA ASP A 245 -7.39 8.17 7.38
C ASP A 245 -7.14 7.58 5.97
N TRP A 246 -7.56 8.29 4.91
CA TRP A 246 -7.31 7.87 3.52
C TRP A 246 -5.82 7.72 3.18
N VAL A 247 -4.95 8.61 3.66
CA VAL A 247 -3.50 8.47 3.41
C VAL A 247 -2.82 7.49 4.35
N THR A 248 -3.50 7.03 5.40
CA THR A 248 -2.92 6.10 6.38
C THR A 248 -2.83 4.69 5.81
N ALA A 249 -1.64 4.10 5.87
CA ALA A 249 -1.41 2.71 5.52
C ALA A 249 -0.27 2.07 6.36
N THR A 250 -0.37 0.77 6.59
CA THR A 250 0.69 -0.10 7.15
C THR A 250 1.31 -0.99 6.08
N ASP A 251 0.55 -1.35 5.04
CA ASP A 251 0.98 -2.25 3.98
C ASP A 251 0.42 -1.78 2.65
N ILE A 252 1.16 -2.04 1.57
CA ILE A 252 0.78 -1.75 0.20
C ILE A 252 0.87 -3.02 -0.62
N ARG A 253 -0.16 -3.29 -1.42
CA ARG A 253 -0.20 -4.41 -2.36
C ARG A 253 -0.53 -3.92 -3.74
N ILE A 254 0.35 -4.23 -4.69
CA ILE A 254 0.10 -4.06 -6.11
C ILE A 254 -0.39 -5.38 -6.67
N VAL A 255 -1.42 -5.36 -7.51
CA VAL A 255 -1.91 -6.53 -8.25
C VAL A 255 -1.95 -6.19 -9.73
N PHE A 256 -1.16 -6.90 -10.52
CA PHE A 256 -1.20 -6.86 -11.97
C PHE A 256 -2.22 -7.89 -12.46
N HIS A 257 -3.24 -7.41 -13.18
CA HIS A 257 -4.32 -8.26 -13.68
C HIS A 257 -4.09 -8.65 -15.13
N ARG A 258 -3.63 -7.71 -15.98
CA ARG A 258 -3.32 -7.96 -17.39
C ARG A 258 -2.22 -7.02 -17.88
N LEU A 259 -1.26 -7.57 -18.63
CA LEU A 259 -0.21 -6.77 -19.26
C LEU A 259 -0.77 -6.00 -20.48
N GLN A 260 -1.54 -6.67 -21.33
CA GLN A 260 -2.17 -6.09 -22.51
C GLN A 260 -3.61 -6.58 -22.60
N MET A 261 -4.54 -5.73 -23.03
CA MET A 261 -5.89 -6.19 -23.34
C MET A 261 -5.88 -6.94 -24.68
N PRO A 262 -6.55 -8.10 -24.78
CA PRO A 262 -6.80 -8.73 -26.06
C PRO A 262 -7.45 -7.71 -27.00
N GLN A 263 -6.89 -7.54 -28.19
CA GLN A 263 -7.55 -6.77 -29.22
C GLN A 263 -8.83 -7.53 -29.59
N GLU A 264 -10.00 -6.89 -29.50
CA GLU A 264 -11.18 -7.46 -30.16
C GLU A 264 -10.88 -7.42 -31.66
N SER A 265 -10.62 -8.59 -32.24
CA SER A 265 -10.24 -8.80 -33.63
C SER A 265 -11.32 -8.21 -34.55
N ILE A 266 -11.08 -7.01 -35.07
CA ILE A 266 -11.73 -6.56 -36.33
C ILE A 266 -11.38 -7.55 -37.47
N GLU A 267 -10.33 -8.36 -37.30
CA GLU A 267 -10.00 -9.49 -38.18
C GLU A 267 -11.08 -10.59 -38.21
N ASP A 268 -11.91 -10.77 -37.18
CA ASP A 268 -13.08 -11.68 -37.27
C ASP A 268 -14.31 -11.02 -37.91
N LEU A 269 -14.39 -9.67 -37.90
CA LEU A 269 -15.39 -8.90 -38.67
C LEU A 269 -15.08 -8.91 -40.18
N LEU A 270 -13.83 -9.17 -40.57
CA LEU A 270 -13.40 -9.29 -41.98
C LEU A 270 -13.64 -10.68 -42.57
N LEU A 271 -13.95 -11.70 -41.76
CA LEU A 271 -14.19 -13.08 -42.21
C LEU A 271 -15.68 -13.45 -42.35
N LEU A 272 -16.61 -12.54 -42.07
CA LEU A 272 -18.05 -12.75 -42.23
C LEU A 272 -18.70 -11.72 -43.19
N GLY A 273 -18.53 -11.99 -44.49
CA GLY A 273 -19.53 -11.75 -45.53
C GLY A 273 -20.27 -10.41 -45.59
N SER A 274 -19.65 -9.38 -46.18
CA SER A 274 -20.38 -8.20 -46.68
C SER A 274 -20.21 -8.05 -48.21
N PRO A 275 -21.29 -7.93 -49.03
CA PRO A 275 -21.24 -8.07 -50.50
C PRO A 275 -20.67 -6.87 -51.28
N GLN A 276 -19.78 -6.04 -50.71
CA GLN A 276 -19.43 -4.74 -51.30
C GLN A 276 -17.92 -4.49 -51.39
N VAL A 277 -17.15 -5.46 -51.88
CA VAL A 277 -15.72 -5.23 -52.22
C VAL A 277 -15.53 -5.34 -53.74
N PRO A 278 -14.95 -4.32 -54.42
CA PRO A 278 -14.73 -4.34 -55.85
C PRO A 278 -13.83 -5.49 -56.33
N PRO A 279 -13.98 -5.98 -57.58
CA PRO A 279 -13.26 -7.16 -58.09
C PRO A 279 -11.73 -7.01 -58.21
N SER A 280 -11.16 -5.83 -57.98
CA SER A 280 -9.73 -5.54 -58.22
C SER A 280 -8.77 -6.12 -57.17
N PHE A 281 -9.26 -6.55 -56.00
CA PHE A 281 -8.41 -7.15 -54.96
C PHE A 281 -8.20 -8.67 -55.09
N ARG A 282 -8.75 -9.32 -56.11
CA ARG A 282 -8.61 -10.78 -56.33
C ARG A 282 -7.27 -11.22 -56.93
N GLN A 283 -6.39 -10.30 -57.31
CA GLN A 283 -5.21 -10.66 -58.10
C GLN A 283 -3.96 -10.99 -57.26
N TYR A 284 -3.97 -10.73 -55.95
CA TYR A 284 -2.81 -11.00 -55.08
C TYR A 284 -2.84 -12.34 -54.34
N LYS A 285 -3.90 -13.16 -54.51
CA LYS A 285 -4.02 -14.44 -53.80
C LYS A 285 -3.36 -15.61 -54.55
N ASN A 286 -3.15 -15.51 -55.86
CA ASN A 286 -2.71 -16.65 -56.67
C ASN A 286 -1.19 -16.84 -56.77
N SER A 287 -0.38 -16.01 -56.12
CA SER A 287 1.10 -16.15 -56.15
C SER A 287 1.71 -16.78 -54.89
N LEU A 288 0.92 -17.09 -53.86
CA LEU A 288 1.42 -17.66 -52.60
C LEU A 288 0.96 -19.10 -52.34
N GLU A 289 0.10 -19.68 -53.19
CA GLU A 289 -0.37 -21.06 -53.05
C GLU A 289 0.54 -22.11 -53.73
N ASN A 290 1.70 -21.73 -54.26
CA ASN A 290 2.57 -22.66 -55.01
C ASN A 290 3.91 -23.01 -54.34
N ASP A 291 4.12 -22.64 -53.07
CA ASP A 291 5.36 -22.97 -52.34
C ASP A 291 5.11 -23.69 -51.00
N SER A 292 4.01 -24.45 -50.91
CA SER A 292 3.80 -25.36 -49.76
C SER A 292 4.39 -26.74 -50.05
N SER A 293 5.71 -26.81 -49.99
CA SER A 293 6.39 -28.06 -49.66
C SER A 293 7.62 -27.75 -48.83
N THR A 294 7.64 -28.28 -47.60
CA THR A 294 8.75 -28.28 -46.61
C THR A 294 8.82 -27.14 -45.59
N ILE A 295 7.98 -27.16 -44.54
CA ILE A 295 8.44 -26.86 -43.17
C ILE A 295 7.80 -27.86 -42.18
N ALA A 296 8.66 -28.62 -41.53
CA ALA A 296 8.32 -29.59 -40.50
C ALA A 296 7.86 -28.90 -39.20
N THR A 297 6.86 -29.52 -38.58
CA THR A 297 6.63 -29.65 -37.13
C THR A 297 7.36 -28.66 -36.21
N SER A 298 6.76 -27.49 -35.98
CA SER A 298 6.88 -26.77 -34.71
C SER A 298 5.50 -26.30 -34.30
N SER A 299 5.05 -26.69 -33.11
CA SER A 299 3.89 -26.07 -32.45
C SER A 299 3.97 -24.55 -32.59
N PRO A 300 2.87 -23.83 -32.86
CA PRO A 300 2.90 -22.37 -32.90
C PRO A 300 3.49 -21.88 -31.56
N PRO A 301 4.48 -20.97 -31.56
CA PRO A 301 5.06 -20.46 -30.33
C PRO A 301 3.92 -19.87 -29.51
N THR A 302 3.65 -20.43 -28.32
CA THR A 302 2.72 -19.83 -27.39
C THR A 302 3.31 -18.48 -27.00
N LEU A 303 2.70 -17.39 -27.47
CA LEU A 303 3.15 -16.04 -27.14
C LEU A 303 3.06 -15.87 -25.62
N THR A 304 4.16 -15.62 -24.93
CA THR A 304 4.18 -15.41 -23.48
C THR A 304 4.52 -13.97 -23.14
N HIS A 305 4.04 -13.50 -22.01
CA HIS A 305 4.34 -12.18 -21.46
C HIS A 305 4.74 -12.25 -19.99
N HIS A 306 5.44 -11.25 -19.49
CA HIS A 306 5.80 -11.14 -18.07
C HIS A 306 5.74 -9.69 -17.59
N TYR A 307 5.80 -9.52 -16.27
CA TYR A 307 5.88 -8.21 -15.61
C TYR A 307 7.33 -7.95 -15.19
N ALA A 308 7.84 -6.75 -15.45
CA ALA A 308 9.19 -6.35 -15.12
C ALA A 308 9.23 -4.95 -14.49
N VAL A 309 9.67 -4.86 -13.24
CA VAL A 309 9.67 -3.61 -12.45
C VAL A 309 11.06 -3.41 -11.85
N SER A 310 11.58 -2.19 -11.99
CA SER A 310 12.93 -1.80 -11.54
C SER A 310 12.94 -1.07 -10.21
N ASP A 311 11.86 -0.39 -9.84
CA ASP A 311 11.79 0.33 -8.57
C ASP A 311 10.34 0.43 -8.08
N PHE A 312 10.15 0.17 -6.79
CA PHE A 312 8.90 0.34 -6.07
C PHE A 312 9.17 1.31 -4.92
N ALA A 313 8.72 2.55 -5.10
CA ALA A 313 8.80 3.60 -4.10
C ALA A 313 7.43 3.90 -3.45
N VAL A 314 7.44 4.05 -2.13
CA VAL A 314 6.28 4.49 -1.33
C VAL A 314 6.71 5.75 -0.58
N GLY A 315 6.32 6.91 -1.10
CA GLY A 315 6.67 8.19 -0.52
C GLY A 315 5.68 8.59 0.58
N GLY A 316 6.19 8.89 1.76
CA GLY A 316 5.37 9.34 2.88
C GLY A 316 6.19 9.71 4.11
N ARG A 317 5.49 9.85 5.23
CA ARG A 317 6.13 10.06 6.53
C ARG A 317 5.52 9.15 7.58
N CYS A 318 6.31 8.79 8.58
CA CYS A 318 5.84 7.96 9.69
C CYS A 318 4.69 8.70 10.42
N LYS A 319 3.57 8.01 10.67
CA LYS A 319 2.39 8.63 11.29
C LYS A 319 2.61 8.82 12.79
N CYS A 320 2.82 10.06 13.23
CA CYS A 320 2.96 10.43 14.65
C CYS A 320 1.94 11.47 15.12
N ASN A 321 0.87 11.70 14.34
CA ASN A 321 -0.20 12.66 14.63
C ASN A 321 0.28 14.09 14.98
N GLY A 322 1.48 14.48 14.52
CA GLY A 322 2.07 15.79 14.80
C GLY A 322 2.72 15.93 16.19
N HIS A 323 2.90 14.83 16.92
CA HIS A 323 3.54 14.79 18.24
C HIS A 323 4.87 14.04 18.26
N GLY A 324 5.54 13.90 17.12
CA GLY A 324 6.84 13.25 17.04
C GLY A 324 7.58 13.68 15.77
N SER A 325 8.84 14.05 15.93
CA SER A 325 9.71 14.51 14.83
C SER A 325 10.54 13.40 14.19
N LYS A 326 10.49 12.19 14.75
CA LYS A 326 11.20 11.01 14.23
C LYS A 326 10.51 9.72 14.67
N CYS A 327 10.75 8.66 13.92
CA CYS A 327 10.44 7.30 14.34
C CYS A 327 11.74 6.57 14.68
N VAL A 328 11.69 5.76 15.74
CA VAL A 328 12.82 5.03 16.30
C VAL A 328 12.43 3.57 16.44
N THR A 329 13.39 2.68 16.27
CA THR A 329 13.19 1.25 16.50
C THR A 329 13.20 0.99 18.00
N GLY A 330 12.11 0.43 18.51
CA GLY A 330 11.96 0.02 19.91
C GLY A 330 12.85 -1.17 20.28
N ARG A 331 12.84 -1.53 21.57
CA ARG A 331 13.61 -2.69 22.10
C ARG A 331 13.09 -4.04 21.58
N ASP A 332 11.83 -4.07 21.19
CA ASP A 332 11.12 -5.16 20.54
C ASP A 332 11.41 -5.27 19.03
N GLY A 333 12.22 -4.36 18.48
CA GLY A 333 12.49 -4.30 17.04
C GLY A 333 11.37 -3.62 16.24
N GLU A 334 10.31 -3.14 16.88
CA GLU A 334 9.21 -2.47 16.20
C GLU A 334 9.48 -0.97 16.01
N LEU A 335 9.21 -0.45 14.82
CA LEU A 335 9.30 0.98 14.57
C LEU A 335 8.13 1.71 15.27
N ALA A 336 8.44 2.73 16.08
CA ALA A 336 7.45 3.56 16.78
C ALA A 336 7.86 5.04 16.77
N CYS A 337 6.91 5.94 17.02
CA CYS A 337 7.21 7.37 17.15
C CYS A 337 7.97 7.69 18.44
N ASP A 338 8.94 8.60 18.37
CA ASP A 338 9.52 9.25 19.56
C ASP A 338 8.54 10.33 20.06
N CYS A 339 7.55 9.92 20.86
CA CYS A 339 6.43 10.77 21.23
C CYS A 339 6.80 11.91 22.21
N LYS A 340 6.44 13.12 21.81
CA LYS A 340 6.53 14.39 22.57
C LYS A 340 5.15 14.81 23.06
N HIS A 341 4.98 16.07 23.48
CA HIS A 341 3.65 16.64 23.83
C HIS A 341 2.87 15.82 24.86
N ASN A 342 3.57 15.10 25.74
CA ASN A 342 3.00 14.17 26.70
C ASN A 342 2.08 13.09 26.10
N THR A 343 2.31 12.71 24.85
CA THR A 343 1.59 11.62 24.16
C THR A 343 2.34 10.30 24.28
N ALA A 344 1.61 9.21 24.08
CA ALA A 344 2.08 7.83 24.10
C ALA A 344 1.35 7.00 23.03
N GLY A 345 1.77 5.76 22.86
CA GLY A 345 1.30 4.88 21.77
C GLY A 345 2.29 4.83 20.61
N ARG A 346 2.07 3.90 19.67
CA ARG A 346 3.01 3.72 18.54
C ARG A 346 2.94 4.90 17.58
N ASP A 347 1.78 5.52 17.44
CA ASP A 347 1.48 6.65 16.56
C ASP A 347 1.32 7.98 17.34
N CYS A 348 1.62 8.00 18.64
CA CYS A 348 1.32 9.11 19.55
C CYS A 348 -0.18 9.44 19.65
N GLU A 349 -1.01 8.40 19.62
CA GLU A 349 -2.48 8.44 19.51
C GLU A 349 -3.23 8.53 20.83
N ARG A 350 -2.52 8.64 21.97
CA ARG A 350 -3.13 8.78 23.29
C ARG A 350 -2.26 9.62 24.23
N CYS A 351 -2.84 10.11 25.32
CA CYS A 351 -2.07 10.79 26.36
C CYS A 351 -1.27 9.81 27.23
N LYS A 352 -0.12 10.25 27.73
CA LYS A 352 0.62 9.56 28.79
C LYS A 352 -0.24 9.49 30.06
N PRO A 353 -0.03 8.47 30.92
CA PRO A 353 -0.61 8.47 32.26
C PRO A 353 -0.39 9.81 32.98
N PHE A 354 -1.37 10.24 33.76
CA PHE A 354 -1.40 11.52 34.49
C PHE A 354 -1.43 12.79 33.62
N HIS A 355 -1.71 12.67 32.32
CA HIS A 355 -1.86 13.81 31.41
C HIS A 355 -3.25 13.83 30.76
N PHE A 356 -4.29 13.67 31.58
CA PHE A 356 -5.69 13.53 31.13
C PHE A 356 -6.57 14.76 31.43
N ASP A 357 -5.98 15.92 31.69
CA ASP A 357 -6.72 17.16 32.02
C ASP A 357 -7.57 17.67 30.85
N ARG A 358 -7.26 17.23 29.61
CA ARG A 358 -8.11 17.40 28.43
C ARG A 358 -8.04 16.16 27.52
N PRO A 359 -9.04 15.96 26.63
CA PRO A 359 -8.98 14.91 25.62
C PRO A 359 -7.75 15.04 24.72
N TRP A 360 -7.25 13.89 24.24
CA TRP A 360 -6.22 13.85 23.21
C TRP A 360 -6.75 14.44 21.89
N GLY A 361 -5.89 15.12 21.15
CA GLY A 361 -6.18 15.58 19.79
C GLY A 361 -4.91 15.66 18.95
N ARG A 362 -5.02 15.39 17.65
CA ARG A 362 -3.93 15.51 16.68
C ARG A 362 -3.43 16.96 16.62
N ALA A 363 -2.11 17.17 16.58
CA ALA A 363 -1.55 18.50 16.36
C ALA A 363 -1.80 19.00 14.93
N ASN A 364 -2.17 20.27 14.79
CA ASN A 364 -2.37 20.96 13.52
C ASN A 364 -1.43 22.18 13.40
N ALA A 365 -1.51 22.93 12.31
CA ALA A 365 -0.62 24.08 12.09
C ALA A 365 -0.78 25.22 13.11
N ARG A 366 -1.94 25.31 13.79
CA ARG A 366 -2.26 26.38 14.74
C ARG A 366 -2.09 25.94 16.20
N GLU A 367 -2.48 24.71 16.51
CA GLU A 367 -2.52 24.15 17.86
C GLU A 367 -1.76 22.83 17.93
N SER A 368 -0.86 22.72 18.91
CA SER A 368 -0.07 21.51 19.14
C SER A 368 -0.83 20.39 19.85
N ASN A 369 -1.97 20.71 20.46
CA ASN A 369 -2.87 19.75 21.12
C ASN A 369 -2.14 18.80 22.09
N GLU A 370 -1.17 19.33 22.84
CA GLU A 370 -0.40 18.58 23.82
C GLU A 370 -1.25 18.09 25.00
N CYS A 371 -0.95 16.90 25.51
CA CYS A 371 -1.64 16.39 26.69
C CYS A 371 -1.22 17.16 27.95
N LYS A 372 -2.22 17.55 28.76
CA LYS A 372 -2.05 18.42 29.92
C LYS A 372 -2.05 17.61 31.21
N ALA A 373 -1.08 17.91 32.09
CA ALA A 373 -0.94 17.23 33.37
C ALA A 373 -2.21 17.39 34.21
N THR A 374 -2.67 16.29 34.78
CA THR A 374 -3.85 16.25 35.64
C THR A 374 -3.58 17.03 36.93
N THR A 375 -4.47 17.96 37.27
CA THR A 375 -4.37 18.71 38.54
C THR A 375 -4.50 17.79 39.76
N ASP A 376 -3.91 18.18 40.90
CA ASP A 376 -3.88 17.35 42.12
C ASP A 376 -5.28 16.94 42.62
N SER A 377 -6.30 17.76 42.36
CA SER A 377 -7.71 17.47 42.69
C SER A 377 -8.23 16.25 41.93
N VAL A 378 -7.90 16.13 40.64
CA VAL A 378 -8.32 15.00 39.79
C VAL A 378 -7.41 13.79 40.01
N ARG A 379 -6.14 14.01 40.35
CA ARG A 379 -5.19 12.95 40.73
C ARG A 379 -5.65 12.20 41.99
N LYS A 380 -6.13 12.92 43.00
CA LYS A 380 -6.74 12.31 44.20
C LYS A 380 -7.98 11.49 43.83
N GLN A 381 -8.83 11.99 42.92
CA GLN A 381 -10.04 11.30 42.49
C GLN A 381 -9.77 10.00 41.72
N LEU A 382 -8.77 10.00 40.82
CA LEU A 382 -8.30 8.81 40.10
C LEU A 382 -7.68 7.75 41.04
N LEU A 383 -6.87 8.17 42.01
CA LEU A 383 -6.28 7.26 43.00
C LEU A 383 -7.35 6.68 43.93
N THR A 384 -8.36 7.47 44.34
CA THR A 384 -9.49 6.95 45.13
C THR A 384 -10.35 5.95 44.35
N SER A 385 -10.46 6.08 43.02
CA SER A 385 -11.14 5.06 42.20
C SER A 385 -10.35 3.75 42.08
N ILE A 386 -9.02 3.79 42.18
CA ILE A 386 -8.17 2.60 42.20
C ILE A 386 -8.22 1.94 43.60
N GLU A 387 -8.18 2.72 44.68
CA GLU A 387 -8.32 2.19 46.06
C GLU A 387 -9.73 1.66 46.37
N SER A 388 -10.77 2.22 45.75
CA SER A 388 -12.17 1.71 45.84
C SER A 388 -12.38 0.36 45.12
N SER A 389 -11.44 -0.07 44.26
CA SER A 389 -11.54 -1.32 43.49
C SER A 389 -11.07 -2.58 44.24
N THR A 390 -10.80 -2.49 45.55
CA THR A 390 -10.49 -3.66 46.40
C THR A 390 -11.73 -4.44 46.88
N LEU A 391 -12.84 -4.40 46.15
CA LEU A 391 -13.93 -5.38 46.27
C LEU A 391 -13.77 -6.40 45.15
N PRO A 392 -14.02 -7.71 45.40
CA PRO A 392 -13.79 -8.74 44.40
C PRO A 392 -14.86 -8.64 43.31
N PHE A 393 -14.66 -7.78 42.33
CA PHE A 393 -15.42 -7.86 41.09
C PHE A 393 -14.97 -9.12 40.37
N ARG A 394 -15.76 -10.19 40.50
CA ARG A 394 -15.79 -11.27 39.53
C ARG A 394 -16.12 -10.64 38.18
N ILE A 395 -15.10 -10.43 37.35
CA ILE A 395 -15.30 -10.10 35.94
C ILE A 395 -15.83 -11.38 35.28
N THR A 396 -17.14 -11.59 35.31
CA THR A 396 -17.77 -12.50 34.35
C THR A 396 -17.72 -11.81 32.99
N PHE A 397 -16.79 -12.25 32.15
CA PHE A 397 -16.81 -11.94 30.73
C PHE A 397 -18.09 -12.52 30.14
N LEU A 398 -19.09 -11.67 29.90
CA LEU A 398 -20.15 -12.00 28.96
C LEU A 398 -19.57 -11.83 27.54
N PRO A 399 -19.68 -12.83 26.66
CA PRO A 399 -19.18 -12.71 25.30
C PRO A 399 -20.05 -11.69 24.55
N VAL A 400 -19.42 -10.61 24.06
CA VAL A 400 -20.07 -9.64 23.18
C VAL A 400 -20.15 -10.27 21.78
N ASN A 401 -21.35 -10.68 21.40
CA ASN A 401 -21.65 -11.16 20.05
C ASN A 401 -21.76 -9.96 19.09
N PRO A 402 -21.09 -9.96 17.92
CA PRO A 402 -20.96 -8.75 17.11
C PRO A 402 -21.95 -8.73 15.94
N PHE A 403 -23.27 -8.64 16.16
CA PHE A 403 -24.21 -8.30 15.08
C PHE A 403 -25.52 -7.75 15.68
N HIS A 404 -25.72 -6.42 15.61
CA HIS A 404 -26.94 -5.82 15.04
C HIS A 404 -26.90 -4.29 15.13
N VAL A 405 -26.82 -3.67 13.96
CA VAL A 405 -27.27 -2.30 13.72
C VAL A 405 -28.79 -2.34 13.69
N LEU A 406 -29.47 -1.48 14.46
CA LEU A 406 -30.80 -0.99 14.10
C LEU A 406 -31.13 0.36 14.77
N HIS A 407 -31.74 1.17 13.92
CA HIS A 407 -32.21 2.55 14.06
C HIS A 407 -32.72 3.00 15.43
N ARG A 408 -32.32 4.24 15.76
CA ARG A 408 -32.98 5.12 16.74
C ARG A 408 -34.34 5.55 16.16
N GLN A 409 -35.43 5.28 16.88
CA GLN A 409 -36.65 6.07 16.79
C GLN A 409 -37.10 6.49 18.19
N ILE A 410 -37.50 7.75 18.24
CA ILE A 410 -37.91 8.55 19.40
C ILE A 410 -39.32 8.15 19.82
N THR A 411 -39.59 7.98 21.12
CA THR A 411 -40.72 8.62 21.85
C THR A 411 -40.76 8.29 23.35
N SER A 412 -40.87 9.36 24.13
CA SER A 412 -41.65 9.60 25.35
C SER A 412 -41.84 8.50 26.40
N GLN A 413 -41.32 8.81 27.60
CA GLN A 413 -41.77 8.26 28.87
C GLN A 413 -43.26 8.58 29.12
N ASN A 414 -44.02 7.60 29.62
CA ASN A 414 -45.01 7.80 30.67
C ASN A 414 -45.24 6.45 31.40
N SER A 415 -45.17 6.54 32.72
CA SER A 415 -45.32 5.50 33.77
C SER A 415 -46.78 5.04 33.94
N PRO A 416 -47.18 4.21 34.93
CA PRO A 416 -46.66 2.92 35.41
C PRO A 416 -47.77 1.81 35.42
N GLN A 417 -47.34 0.64 35.89
CA GLN A 417 -48.03 -0.60 36.24
C GLN A 417 -49.46 -0.51 36.85
N GLY A 418 -50.30 -1.48 36.45
CA GLY A 418 -51.52 -1.95 37.15
C GLY A 418 -52.06 -3.17 36.38
N ALA A 419 -51.78 -4.40 36.83
CA ALA A 419 -52.62 -5.25 37.66
C ALA A 419 -53.71 -6.07 36.89
N ILE A 420 -53.47 -7.37 36.66
CA ILE A 420 -54.14 -8.58 37.24
C ILE A 420 -55.38 -9.09 36.44
N PHE A 421 -55.49 -10.43 36.36
CA PHE A 421 -56.62 -11.31 35.98
C PHE A 421 -56.81 -11.57 34.48
N ASP A 422 -57.16 -12.77 34.02
CA ASP A 422 -57.00 -14.16 34.46
C ASP A 422 -57.60 -15.02 33.33
N ALA A 423 -57.29 -16.31 33.38
CA ALA A 423 -58.12 -17.40 32.89
C ALA A 423 -58.28 -17.69 31.38
N ALA A 424 -58.06 -19.00 31.15
CA ALA A 424 -58.76 -19.90 30.25
C ALA A 424 -58.28 -20.01 28.78
N GLY A 425 -57.53 -21.09 28.50
CA GLY A 425 -57.60 -21.79 27.21
C GLY A 425 -58.92 -22.59 27.07
N PRO A 426 -58.98 -23.68 26.29
CA PRO A 426 -58.00 -24.22 25.35
C PRO A 426 -58.64 -24.66 24.00
N SER A 427 -57.81 -25.28 23.14
CA SER A 427 -58.22 -26.27 22.10
C SER A 427 -58.97 -25.72 20.87
N ALA A 428 -58.86 -26.24 19.65
CA ALA A 428 -58.11 -27.36 19.10
C ALA A 428 -58.04 -27.20 17.57
N THR A 429 -56.99 -27.77 16.99
CA THR A 429 -56.96 -28.56 15.74
C THR A 429 -57.54 -28.04 14.40
N ARG A 430 -56.64 -28.18 13.43
CA ARG A 430 -56.77 -28.83 12.10
C ARG A 430 -57.07 -27.96 10.88
N ARG A 431 -56.03 -27.96 10.03
CA ARG A 431 -56.00 -28.33 8.60
C ARG A 431 -56.95 -27.60 7.66
N GLY A 432 -56.33 -27.05 6.61
CA GLY A 432 -56.71 -27.47 5.26
C GLY A 432 -56.90 -26.35 4.26
N HIS A 433 -55.89 -26.24 3.39
CA HIS A 433 -56.01 -26.07 1.94
C HIS A 433 -56.73 -24.87 1.31
N SER A 434 -55.90 -24.18 0.51
CA SER A 434 -56.11 -23.82 -0.90
C SER A 434 -57.20 -22.82 -1.26
N GLY A 435 -56.73 -21.66 -1.73
CA GLY A 435 -56.89 -21.32 -3.14
C GLY A 435 -57.97 -20.30 -3.48
N PHE A 436 -57.57 -19.36 -4.35
CA PHE A 436 -58.41 -18.54 -5.23
C PHE A 436 -59.26 -17.45 -4.54
N ARG A 437 -59.49 -16.25 -5.07
CA ARG A 437 -59.03 -15.47 -6.23
C ARG A 437 -59.64 -14.06 -6.04
N LEU A 438 -58.96 -13.04 -6.54
CA LEU A 438 -59.48 -11.77 -7.12
C LEU A 438 -60.22 -10.73 -6.24
N LEU A 439 -59.63 -9.53 -6.33
CA LEU A 439 -60.22 -8.24 -6.72
C LEU A 439 -60.88 -7.30 -5.68
N GLN A 440 -60.22 -6.15 -5.63
CA GLN A 440 -60.76 -4.79 -5.79
C GLN A 440 -61.33 -4.03 -4.60
N ASN A 441 -60.68 -2.88 -4.42
CA ASN A 441 -61.22 -1.53 -4.29
C ASN A 441 -61.12 -0.84 -2.92
N CYS A 442 -60.27 0.18 -2.92
CA CYS A 442 -60.59 1.57 -2.56
C CYS A 442 -61.24 1.83 -1.20
N ARG A 443 -60.49 2.44 -0.27
CA ARG A 443 -60.59 3.88 0.07
C ARG A 443 -59.82 4.20 1.36
N ASN A 444 -59.03 5.27 1.28
CA ASN A 444 -58.60 6.10 2.41
C ASN A 444 -59.83 6.69 3.14
N PRO A 445 -59.63 7.14 4.38
CA PRO A 445 -59.37 8.57 4.58
C PRO A 445 -57.97 8.89 5.10
#